data_AF-A0A6J4P3A2-F1
#
_entry.id   AF-A0A6J4P3A2-F1
#
_cell.length_a   1.000
_cell.length_b   1.000
_cell.length_c   1.000
_cell.angle_alpha   90.00
_cell.angle_beta   90.00
_cell.angle_gamma   90.00
#
_symmetry.space_group_name_H-M   'P 1'
#
loop_
_entity.id
_entity.type
_entity.pdbx_description
1 polymer ?
#
loop_
_entity_poly.entity_id
_entity_poly.type
_entity_poly.pdbx_seq_one_letter_code
_entity_poly.pdbx_strand_id
1 'polypeptide(L)'
;MNALVAFALASALHAGFQATVTVLVYPALADRRDDEWQAAHARHSRAIAPMVAVVYSALVISGALLVLTGPEPAGWLALTAAAGALSVTAFAAAPTHGRLTERDDALVARLVLVDRWRCAFAVGGALLAAVAVVTRAG
;
A
#
# COMPACT_ATOMS: atom_id res chain seq x y z
N MET A 1 -16.19 5.84 -17.01
CA MET A 1 -15.37 4.68 -16.65
C MET A 1 -16.15 3.84 -15.64
N ASN A 2 -16.25 2.52 -15.82
CA ASN A 2 -16.92 1.62 -14.86
C ASN A 2 -16.20 1.70 -13.49
N ALA A 3 -16.94 1.81 -12.38
CA ALA A 3 -16.38 1.90 -11.03
C ALA A 3 -15.44 0.74 -10.69
N LEU A 4 -15.75 -0.47 -11.17
CA LEU A 4 -14.90 -1.65 -11.01
C LEU A 4 -13.57 -1.49 -11.76
N VAL A 5 -13.60 -0.99 -13.00
CA VAL A 5 -12.37 -0.73 -13.78
C VAL A 5 -11.55 0.37 -13.14
N ALA A 6 -12.18 1.43 -12.65
CA ALA A 6 -11.50 2.50 -11.93
C ALA A 6 -10.77 1.96 -10.68
N PHE A 7 -11.45 1.11 -9.90
CA PHE A 7 -10.88 0.48 -8.72
C PHE A 7 -9.76 -0.51 -9.06
N ALA A 8 -9.91 -1.29 -10.14
CA ALA A 8 -8.86 -2.20 -10.61
C ALA A 8 -7.59 -1.44 -11.03
N LEU A 9 -7.73 -0.33 -11.74
CA LEU A 9 -6.60 0.53 -12.12
C LEU A 9 -5.92 1.16 -10.89
N ALA A 10 -6.70 1.67 -9.94
CA ALA A 10 -6.16 2.20 -8.69
C ALA A 10 -5.46 1.11 -7.84
N SER A 11 -6.02 -0.09 -7.80
CA SER A 11 -5.41 -1.24 -7.11
C SER A 11 -4.11 -1.68 -7.77
N ALA A 12 -4.06 -1.71 -9.11
CA ALA A 12 -2.83 -2.00 -9.85
C ALA A 12 -1.73 -0.94 -9.60
N LEU A 13 -2.11 0.34 -9.59
CA LEU A 13 -1.21 1.43 -9.22
C LEU A 13 -0.67 1.26 -7.80
N HIS A 14 -1.55 0.95 -6.84
CA HIS A 14 -1.18 0.70 -5.44
C HIS A 14 -0.27 -0.51 -5.28
N ALA A 15 -0.55 -1.61 -5.97
CA ALA A 15 0.29 -2.80 -5.99
C ALA A 15 1.68 -2.51 -6.56
N GLY A 16 1.78 -1.79 -7.69
CA GLY A 16 3.05 -1.38 -8.28
C GLY A 16 3.87 -0.47 -7.36
N PHE A 17 3.21 0.51 -6.73
CA PHE A 17 3.82 1.35 -5.70
C PHE A 17 4.34 0.53 -4.53
N GLN A 18 3.50 -0.33 -3.95
CA GLN A 18 3.84 -1.10 -2.77
C GLN A 18 4.94 -2.14 -3.05
N ALA A 19 4.91 -2.82 -4.20
CA ALA A 19 5.97 -3.72 -4.63
C ALA A 19 7.31 -2.98 -4.78
N THR A 20 7.30 -1.77 -5.35
CA THR A 20 8.49 -0.91 -5.45
C THR A 20 9.04 -0.56 -4.07
N VAL A 21 8.16 -0.20 -3.13
CA VAL A 21 8.56 0.10 -1.74
C VAL A 21 9.20 -1.11 -1.08
N THR A 22 8.57 -2.28 -1.20
CA THR A 22 9.02 -3.53 -0.57
C THR A 22 10.34 -4.04 -1.14
N VAL A 23 10.52 -3.99 -2.46
CA VAL A 23 11.66 -4.62 -3.14
C VAL A 23 12.85 -3.67 -3.24
N LEU A 24 12.62 -2.36 -3.36
CA LEU A 24 13.71 -1.39 -3.61
C LEU A 24 13.88 -0.41 -2.45
N VAL A 25 12.80 0.23 -2.00
CA VAL A 25 12.90 1.38 -1.09
C VAL A 25 13.27 0.96 0.33
N TYR A 26 12.59 -0.03 0.89
CA TYR A 26 12.85 -0.49 2.25
C TYR A 26 14.19 -1.20 2.44
N PRO A 27 14.65 -2.06 1.51
CA PRO A 27 16.03 -2.56 1.57
C PRO A 27 17.05 -1.41 1.57
N ALA A 28 16.92 -0.46 0.65
CA ALA A 28 17.83 0.68 0.59
C ALA A 28 17.80 1.56 1.86
N LEU A 29 16.65 1.69 2.54
CA LEU A 29 16.55 2.42 3.80
C LEU A 29 17.12 1.61 4.97
N ALA A 30 16.83 0.31 5.04
CA ALA A 30 17.29 -0.59 6.09
C ALA A 30 18.82 -0.75 6.12
N ASP A 31 19.49 -0.56 4.97
CA ASP A 31 20.95 -0.62 4.85
C ASP A 31 21.68 0.66 5.34
N ARG A 32 20.97 1.70 5.79
CA ARG A 32 21.59 2.96 6.24
C ARG A 32 22.16 2.85 7.64
N ARG A 33 23.40 3.31 7.84
CA ARG A 33 24.06 3.30 9.15
C ARG A 33 23.43 4.32 10.11
N ASP A 34 23.70 4.17 11.41
CA ASP A 34 23.16 5.05 12.47
C ASP A 34 23.47 6.53 12.22
N ASP A 35 24.71 6.84 11.81
CA ASP A 35 25.19 8.21 11.52
C ASP A 35 24.50 8.85 10.30
N GLU A 36 23.96 8.03 9.39
CA GLU A 36 23.25 8.46 8.18
C GLU A 36 21.73 8.48 8.35
N TRP A 37 21.21 7.85 9.41
CA TRP A 37 19.79 7.50 9.55
C TRP A 37 18.88 8.72 9.47
N GLN A 38 19.13 9.73 10.32
CA GLN A 38 18.29 10.93 10.42
C GLN A 38 18.08 11.59 9.07
N ALA A 39 19.19 11.82 8.33
CA ALA A 39 19.14 12.47 7.03
C ALA A 39 18.42 11.59 5.98
N ALA A 40 18.68 10.28 5.98
CA ALA A 40 18.09 9.35 5.02
C ALA A 40 16.59 9.13 5.26
N HIS A 41 16.17 8.90 6.51
CA HIS A 41 14.77 8.68 6.89
C HIS A 41 13.93 9.93 6.71
N ALA A 42 14.45 11.13 7.06
CA ALA A 42 13.75 12.38 6.81
C ALA A 42 13.55 12.64 5.30
N ARG A 43 14.57 12.37 4.47
CA ARG A 43 14.44 12.46 3.01
C ARG A 43 13.42 11.47 2.47
N HIS A 44 13.48 10.22 2.91
CA HIS A 44 12.52 9.19 2.55
C HIS A 44 11.09 9.60 2.91
N SER A 45 10.85 10.00 4.16
CA SER A 45 9.54 10.37 4.68
C SER A 45 8.92 11.54 3.90
N ARG A 46 9.72 12.58 3.60
CA ARG A 46 9.27 13.72 2.78
C ARG A 46 8.93 13.33 1.33
N ALA A 47 9.70 12.42 0.74
CA ALA A 47 9.50 12.00 -0.64
C ALA A 47 8.30 11.06 -0.79
N ILE A 48 8.12 10.12 0.15
CA ILE A 48 7.10 9.07 0.04
C ILE A 48 5.71 9.54 0.46
N ALA A 49 5.60 10.46 1.42
CA ALA A 49 4.32 10.97 1.92
C ALA A 49 3.36 11.48 0.81
N PRO A 50 3.78 12.34 -0.15
CA PRO A 50 2.89 12.78 -1.22
C PRO A 50 2.50 11.64 -2.17
N MET A 51 3.42 10.69 -2.44
CA MET A 51 3.10 9.52 -3.27
C MET A 51 2.05 8.64 -2.61
N VAL A 52 2.19 8.37 -1.31
CA VAL A 52 1.20 7.63 -0.51
C VAL A 52 -0.14 8.34 -0.57
N ALA A 53 -0.18 9.66 -0.33
CA ALA A 53 -1.41 10.44 -0.38
C ALA A 53 -2.14 10.26 -1.72
N VAL A 54 -1.45 10.46 -2.85
CA VAL A 54 -2.06 10.31 -4.19
C VAL A 54 -2.56 8.89 -4.44
N VAL A 55 -1.72 7.89 -4.21
CA VAL A 55 -2.04 6.48 -4.50
C VAL A 55 -3.19 5.99 -3.61
N TYR A 56 -3.15 6.29 -2.31
CA TYR A 56 -4.16 5.85 -1.36
C TYR A 56 -5.48 6.60 -1.55
N SER A 57 -5.44 7.91 -1.88
CA SER A 57 -6.66 8.64 -2.23
C SER A 57 -7.33 8.06 -3.47
N ALA A 58 -6.57 7.71 -4.52
CA ALA A 58 -7.13 7.06 -5.70
C ALA A 58 -7.80 5.72 -5.35
N LEU A 59 -7.16 4.91 -4.51
CA LEU A 59 -7.71 3.63 -4.04
C LEU A 59 -8.99 3.81 -3.21
N VAL A 60 -8.98 4.74 -2.25
CA VAL A 60 -10.14 5.01 -1.38
C VAL A 60 -11.31 5.57 -2.16
N ILE A 61 -11.08 6.55 -3.04
CA ILE A 61 -12.13 7.18 -3.84
C ILE A 61 -12.76 6.16 -4.79
N SER A 62 -11.94 5.42 -5.54
CA SER A 62 -12.45 4.40 -6.47
C SER A 62 -13.14 3.24 -5.74
N GLY A 63 -12.63 2.83 -4.57
CA GLY A 63 -13.25 1.81 -3.73
C GLY A 63 -14.60 2.25 -3.18
N ALA A 64 -14.72 3.50 -2.71
CA ALA A 64 -15.98 4.07 -2.27
C ALA A 64 -17.01 4.13 -3.41
N LEU A 65 -16.61 4.54 -4.61
CA LEU A 65 -17.47 4.51 -5.79
C LEU A 65 -17.94 3.08 -6.11
N LEU A 66 -17.03 2.10 -6.04
CA LEU A 66 -17.37 0.69 -6.27
C LEU A 66 -18.42 0.20 -5.26
N VAL A 67 -18.23 0.49 -3.96
CA VAL A 67 -19.21 0.17 -2.90
C VAL A 67 -20.58 0.78 -3.21
N LEU A 68 -20.63 2.06 -3.58
CA LEU A 68 -21.87 2.77 -3.91
C LEU A 68 -22.60 2.18 -5.12
N THR A 69 -21.87 1.55 -6.05
CA THR A 69 -22.44 0.88 -7.23
C THR A 69 -22.83 -0.58 -7.00
N GLY A 70 -22.59 -1.13 -5.80
CA GLY A 70 -22.96 -2.50 -5.43
C GLY A 70 -22.03 -3.56 -6.03
N PRO A 71 -20.88 -3.86 -5.39
CA PRO A 71 -19.94 -4.83 -5.92
C PRO A 71 -20.44 -6.27 -5.77
N GLU A 72 -20.11 -7.08 -6.77
CA GLU A 72 -20.25 -8.53 -6.72
C GLU A 72 -19.26 -9.16 -5.71
N PRO A 73 -19.40 -10.46 -5.36
CA PRO A 73 -18.53 -11.11 -4.38
C PRO A 73 -17.03 -10.93 -4.65
N ALA A 74 -16.59 -11.02 -5.91
CA ALA A 74 -15.18 -10.78 -6.27
C ALA A 74 -14.74 -9.33 -6.00
N GLY A 75 -15.63 -8.35 -6.22
CA GLY A 75 -15.38 -6.95 -5.87
C GLY A 75 -15.25 -6.74 -4.36
N TRP A 76 -16.08 -7.42 -3.55
CA TRP A 76 -15.96 -7.40 -2.10
C TRP A 76 -14.64 -8.00 -1.58
N LEU A 77 -14.19 -9.09 -2.19
CA LEU A 77 -12.88 -9.67 -1.86
C LEU A 77 -11.74 -8.70 -2.16
N ALA A 78 -11.78 -8.03 -3.32
CA ALA A 78 -10.79 -7.03 -3.68
C ALA A 78 -10.79 -5.81 -2.74
N LEU A 79 -11.99 -5.30 -2.39
CA LEU A 79 -12.16 -4.22 -1.39
C LEU A 79 -11.63 -4.63 -0.01
N THR A 80 -11.86 -5.87 0.40
CA THR A 80 -11.37 -6.39 1.69
C THR A 80 -9.84 -6.43 1.72
N ALA A 81 -9.19 -6.86 0.64
CA ALA A 81 -7.74 -6.83 0.54
C ALA A 81 -7.18 -5.40 0.58
N ALA A 82 -7.81 -4.46 -0.15
CA ALA A 82 -7.44 -3.04 -0.10
C ALA A 82 -7.60 -2.46 1.33
N ALA A 83 -8.70 -2.78 2.02
CA ALA A 83 -8.91 -2.39 3.41
C ALA A 83 -7.85 -3.00 4.35
N GLY A 84 -7.40 -4.23 4.09
CA GLY A 84 -6.27 -4.84 4.79
C GLY A 84 -4.98 -4.04 4.63
N ALA A 85 -4.62 -3.66 3.40
CA ALA A 85 -3.43 -2.84 3.15
C ALA A 85 -3.54 -1.47 3.83
N LEU A 86 -4.69 -0.81 3.75
CA LEU A 86 -4.97 0.47 4.41
C LEU A 86 -4.81 0.35 5.94
N SER A 87 -5.39 -0.69 6.53
CA SER A 87 -5.35 -0.94 7.98
C SER A 87 -3.93 -1.19 8.47
N VAL A 88 -3.17 -2.06 7.80
CA VAL A 88 -1.77 -2.32 8.15
C VAL A 88 -0.93 -1.04 8.00
N THR A 89 -1.22 -0.21 7.01
CA THR A 89 -0.53 1.07 6.83
C THR A 89 -0.83 2.03 7.99
N ALA A 90 -2.11 2.23 8.31
CA ALA A 90 -2.55 3.20 9.31
C ALA A 90 -2.17 2.80 10.74
N PHE A 91 -2.30 1.52 11.09
CA PHE A 91 -2.16 1.06 12.48
C PHE A 91 -0.80 0.44 12.79
N ALA A 92 0.00 0.06 11.78
CA ALA A 92 1.31 -0.53 12.01
C ALA A 92 2.45 0.27 11.36
N ALA A 93 2.39 0.51 10.05
CA ALA A 93 3.51 1.16 9.35
C ALA A 93 3.71 2.61 9.76
N ALA A 94 2.64 3.43 9.74
CA ALA A 94 2.73 4.85 10.07
C ALA A 94 3.19 5.09 11.53
N PRO A 95 2.63 4.41 12.56
CA PRO A 95 3.15 4.51 13.92
C PRO A 95 4.60 4.05 14.07
N THR A 96 5.02 3.01 13.33
CA THR A 96 6.41 2.53 13.36
C THR A 96 7.35 3.58 12.76
N HIS A 97 6.99 4.21 11.64
CA HIS A 97 7.75 5.35 11.10
C HIS A 97 7.83 6.52 12.07
N GLY A 98 6.74 6.85 12.77
CA GLY A 98 6.72 7.94 13.75
C GLY A 98 7.62 7.70 14.96
N ARG A 99 7.91 6.44 15.29
CA ARG A 99 8.84 6.06 16.36
C ARG A 99 10.30 5.99 15.92
N LEU A 100 10.56 5.84 14.62
CA LEU A 100 11.90 5.74 14.04
C LEU A 100 12.55 7.13 13.88
N THR A 101 12.53 7.95 14.94
CA THR A 101 13.26 9.21 14.97
C THR A 101 14.75 8.92 14.90
N GLU A 102 15.25 7.97 15.69
CA GLU A 102 16.61 7.44 15.60
C GLU A 102 16.60 6.01 15.03
N ARG A 103 17.77 5.49 14.65
CA ARG A 103 17.88 4.12 14.17
C ARG A 103 17.61 3.15 15.31
N ASP A 104 16.66 2.25 15.08
CA ASP A 104 16.32 1.13 15.96
C ASP A 104 16.11 -0.10 15.07
N ASP A 105 17.04 -1.05 15.15
CA ASP A 105 17.04 -2.24 14.30
C ASP A 105 15.78 -3.11 14.49
N ALA A 106 15.20 -3.15 15.69
CA ALA A 106 14.00 -3.92 15.95
C ALA A 106 12.77 -3.25 15.29
N LEU A 107 12.69 -1.92 15.33
CA LEU A 107 11.66 -1.17 14.62
C LEU A 107 11.84 -1.22 13.11
N VAL A 108 13.08 -1.20 12.60
CA VAL A 108 13.36 -1.42 11.17
C VAL A 108 12.93 -2.81 10.73
N ALA A 109 13.30 -3.86 11.46
CA ALA A 109 12.88 -5.23 11.16
C ALA A 109 11.35 -5.38 11.19
N ARG A 110 10.69 -4.78 12.18
CA ARG A 110 9.23 -4.73 12.27
C ARG A 110 8.64 -4.01 11.06
N LEU A 111 9.21 -2.87 10.65
CA LEU A 111 8.74 -2.11 9.50
C LEU A 111 8.80 -2.93 8.22
N VAL A 112 9.91 -3.65 7.97
CA VAL A 112 10.07 -4.54 6.82
C VAL A 112 9.04 -5.69 6.85
N LEU A 113 8.79 -6.29 8.02
CA LEU A 113 7.78 -7.35 8.16
C LEU A 113 6.36 -6.81 7.86
N VAL A 114 6.01 -5.67 8.43
CA VAL A 114 4.72 -5.00 8.20
C VAL A 114 4.56 -4.66 6.73
N ASP A 115 5.63 -4.26 6.05
CA ASP A 115 5.60 -3.96 4.62
C ASP A 115 5.27 -5.15 3.73
N ARG A 116 5.80 -6.34 4.08
CA ARG A 116 5.49 -7.57 3.35
C ARG A 116 4.00 -7.87 3.39
N TRP A 117 3.35 -7.63 4.53
CA TRP A 117 1.89 -7.75 4.63
C TRP A 117 1.16 -6.70 3.80
N ARG A 118 1.61 -5.43 3.83
CA ARG A 118 1.05 -4.38 2.95
C ARG A 118 1.14 -4.76 1.48
N CYS A 119 2.28 -5.31 1.06
CA CYS A 119 2.53 -5.78 -0.30
C CYS A 119 1.64 -6.97 -0.67
N ALA A 120 1.53 -7.98 0.20
CA ALA A 120 0.66 -9.13 -0.02
C ALA A 120 -0.80 -8.69 -0.23
N PHE A 121 -1.31 -7.78 0.62
CA PHE A 121 -2.65 -7.23 0.47
C PHE A 121 -2.81 -6.40 -0.82
N ALA A 122 -1.83 -5.56 -1.16
CA ALA A 122 -1.89 -4.71 -2.35
C ALA A 122 -1.90 -5.55 -3.64
N VAL A 123 -0.97 -6.50 -3.77
CA VAL A 123 -0.88 -7.42 -4.91
C VAL A 123 -2.12 -8.33 -4.98
N GLY A 124 -2.53 -8.91 -3.86
CA GLY A 124 -3.73 -9.74 -3.79
C GLY A 124 -4.99 -8.98 -4.18
N GLY A 125 -5.15 -7.75 -3.69
CA GLY A 125 -6.26 -6.87 -4.05
C GLY A 125 -6.30 -6.52 -5.53
N ALA A 126 -5.14 -6.20 -6.13
CA ALA A 126 -5.04 -5.94 -7.56
C ALA A 126 -5.41 -7.15 -8.42
N LEU A 127 -4.93 -8.36 -8.04
CA LEU A 127 -5.27 -9.60 -8.73
C LEU A 127 -6.78 -9.90 -8.63
N LEU A 128 -7.36 -9.77 -7.44
CA LEU A 128 -8.81 -9.98 -7.23
C LEU A 128 -9.64 -8.97 -8.03
N ALA A 129 -9.23 -7.70 -8.07
CA ALA A 129 -9.91 -6.68 -8.86
C ALA A 129 -9.81 -6.96 -10.36
N ALA A 130 -8.66 -7.45 -10.85
CA ALA A 130 -8.49 -7.86 -12.24
C ALA A 130 -9.38 -9.06 -12.59
N VAL A 131 -9.43 -10.08 -11.73
CA VAL A 131 -10.35 -11.23 -11.90
C VAL A 131 -11.79 -10.75 -11.98
N ALA A 132 -12.21 -9.87 -11.06
CA ALA A 132 -13.56 -9.32 -11.06
C ALA A 132 -13.91 -8.57 -12.36
N VAL A 133 -12.95 -7.83 -12.94
CA VAL A 133 -13.13 -7.17 -14.25
C VAL A 133 -13.32 -8.20 -15.36
N VAL A 134 -12.47 -9.24 -15.40
CA VAL A 134 -12.52 -10.26 -16.47
C VAL A 134 -13.80 -11.10 -16.39
N THR A 135 -14.21 -11.54 -15.19
CA THR A 135 -15.40 -12.39 -15.01
C THR A 135 -16.71 -11.65 -15.25
N ARG A 136 -16.73 -10.32 -15.14
CA ARG A 136 -17.91 -9.50 -15.46
C ARG A 136 -18.03 -9.20 -16.97
N ALA A 137 -16.95 -9.39 -17.72
CA ALA A 137 -16.88 -9.10 -19.15
C ALA A 137 -17.19 -10.32 -20.04
N GLY A 138 -17.21 -11.53 -19.46
CA GLY A 138 -17.64 -12.77 -20.12
C GLY A 138 -19.05 -13.16 -19.72
#